data_AF-A0AAV0WU41-F1
#
_entry.id   AF-A0AAV0WU41-F1
#
_cell.length_a   1.000
_cell.length_b   1.000
_cell.length_c   1.000
_cell.angle_alpha   90.00
_cell.angle_beta   90.00
_cell.angle_gamma   90.00
#
_symmetry.space_group_name_H-M   'P 1'
#
loop_
_entity.id
_entity.type
_entity.pdbx_description
1 polymer ?
#
loop_
_entity_poly.entity_id
_entity_poly.type
_entity_poly.pdbx_seq_one_letter_code
_entity_poly.pdbx_strand_id
1 'polypeptide(L)'
;MAGSGLKEIFSTIYAPITADKMLTGHAYSRAVRGHTLVYLALSNIILQSFTISDEMKKQLNDLFLNSNHNPIEFDQIYNENVIIQLIKQFKNQLDVLKKNGATSKLWLQ
;
A
#
# COMPACT_ATOMS: atom_id res chain seq x y z
N MET A 1 -2.28 -6.33 -19.43
CA MET A 1 -3.12 -6.26 -18.22
C MET A 1 -4.34 -7.19 -18.26
N ALA A 2 -4.67 -7.83 -19.39
CA ALA A 2 -5.74 -8.82 -19.40
C ALA A 2 -5.44 -9.95 -18.39
N GLY A 3 -6.44 -10.33 -17.60
CA GLY A 3 -6.31 -11.35 -16.55
C GLY A 3 -5.63 -10.89 -15.26
N SER A 4 -5.31 -9.60 -15.09
CA SER A 4 -4.72 -9.12 -13.83
C SER A 4 -5.72 -8.88 -12.71
N GLY A 5 -7.03 -8.79 -13.00
CA GLY A 5 -8.06 -8.39 -12.03
C GLY A 5 -8.22 -6.87 -11.88
N LEU A 6 -7.42 -6.08 -12.62
CA LEU A 6 -7.35 -4.63 -12.42
C LEU A 6 -8.55 -3.89 -13.02
N LYS A 7 -9.14 -4.43 -14.09
CA LYS A 7 -10.41 -3.92 -14.65
C LYS A 7 -11.56 -4.14 -13.67
N GLU A 8 -11.60 -5.30 -13.04
CA GLU A 8 -12.60 -5.71 -12.06
C GLU A 8 -12.51 -4.80 -10.84
N ILE A 9 -11.30 -4.56 -10.31
CA ILE A 9 -11.09 -3.62 -9.20
C ILE A 9 -11.52 -2.20 -9.59
N PHE A 10 -11.12 -1.68 -10.75
CA PHE A 10 -11.58 -0.34 -11.18
C PHE A 10 -13.08 -0.27 -11.39
N SER A 11 -13.71 -1.37 -11.83
CA SER A 11 -15.15 -1.44 -12.03
C SER A 11 -15.95 -1.50 -10.72
N THR A 12 -15.29 -1.67 -9.56
CA THR A 12 -15.95 -1.54 -8.24
C THR A 12 -16.29 -0.09 -7.89
N ILE A 13 -15.54 0.87 -8.44
CA ILE A 13 -15.64 2.31 -8.10
C ILE A 13 -15.98 3.18 -9.32
N TYR A 14 -15.74 2.69 -10.54
CA TYR A 14 -16.03 3.39 -11.78
C TYR A 14 -16.93 2.56 -12.68
N ALA A 15 -17.69 3.22 -13.54
CA ALA A 15 -18.44 2.52 -14.59
C ALA A 15 -17.49 1.70 -15.49
N PRO A 16 -17.86 0.51 -15.98
CA PRO A 16 -16.98 -0.37 -16.76
C PRO A 16 -16.31 0.30 -17.96
N ILE A 17 -17.05 1.15 -18.69
CA ILE A 17 -16.54 1.93 -19.82
C ILE A 17 -15.45 2.91 -19.37
N THR A 18 -15.59 3.49 -18.18
CA THR A 18 -14.59 4.37 -17.60
C THR A 18 -13.35 3.59 -17.18
N ALA A 19 -13.49 2.40 -16.60
CA ALA A 19 -12.38 1.52 -16.30
C ALA A 19 -11.60 1.15 -17.56
N ASP A 20 -12.28 0.85 -18.68
CA ASP A 20 -11.64 0.61 -19.97
C ASP A 20 -10.86 1.84 -20.46
N LYS A 21 -11.45 3.04 -20.39
CA LYS A 21 -10.76 4.29 -20.73
C LYS A 21 -9.57 4.60 -19.82
N MET A 22 -9.61 4.18 -18.56
CA MET A 22 -8.47 4.32 -17.62
C MET A 22 -7.34 3.37 -18.01
N LEU A 23 -7.65 2.12 -18.35
CA LEU A 23 -6.66 1.11 -18.75
C LEU A 23 -5.96 1.43 -20.07
N THR A 24 -6.62 2.14 -20.98
CA THR A 24 -6.04 2.64 -22.24
C THR A 24 -5.36 4.00 -22.10
N GLY A 25 -5.31 4.58 -20.90
CA GLY A 25 -4.70 5.90 -20.64
C GLY A 25 -5.53 7.11 -21.10
N HIS A 26 -6.68 6.91 -21.75
CA HIS A 26 -7.55 7.99 -22.23
C HIS A 26 -8.13 8.82 -21.07
N ALA A 27 -8.38 8.18 -19.94
CA ALA A 27 -8.83 8.83 -18.72
C ALA A 27 -7.67 8.95 -17.70
N TYR A 28 -6.56 9.59 -18.10
CA TYR A 28 -5.32 9.65 -17.33
C TYR A 28 -5.50 10.08 -15.86
N SER A 29 -6.17 11.19 -15.59
CA SER A 29 -6.39 11.67 -14.21
C SER A 29 -7.14 10.66 -13.34
N ARG A 30 -8.12 9.96 -13.92
CA ARG A 30 -8.83 8.87 -13.25
C ARG A 30 -7.93 7.65 -13.06
N ALA A 31 -7.10 7.31 -14.05
CA ALA A 31 -6.16 6.21 -13.96
C ALA A 31 -5.15 6.40 -12.81
N VAL A 32 -4.58 7.61 -12.66
CA VAL A 32 -3.69 7.94 -11.54
C VAL A 32 -4.41 7.79 -10.20
N ARG A 33 -5.60 8.38 -10.06
CA ARG A 33 -6.40 8.24 -8.84
C ARG A 33 -6.73 6.78 -8.52
N GLY A 34 -7.16 6.02 -9.53
CA GLY A 34 -7.45 4.60 -9.39
C GLY A 34 -6.22 3.81 -8.93
N HIS A 35 -5.05 4.08 -9.52
CA HIS A 35 -3.79 3.45 -9.11
C HIS A 35 -3.47 3.73 -7.63
N THR A 36 -3.54 5.00 -7.18
CA THR A 36 -3.31 5.36 -5.77
C THR A 36 -4.27 4.65 -4.82
N LEU A 37 -5.56 4.59 -5.18
CA LEU A 37 -6.56 3.90 -4.36
C LEU A 37 -6.30 2.40 -4.25
N VAL A 38 -5.93 1.77 -5.36
CA VAL A 38 -5.58 0.34 -5.38
C VAL A 38 -4.34 0.07 -4.54
N TYR A 39 -3.31 0.89 -4.66
CA TYR A 39 -2.10 0.77 -3.86
C TYR A 39 -2.37 0.93 -2.35
N LEU A 40 -3.22 1.90 -1.98
CA LEU A 40 -3.65 2.10 -0.59
C LEU A 40 -4.44 0.90 -0.06
N ALA A 41 -5.39 0.38 -0.85
CA ALA A 41 -6.20 -0.78 -0.47
C ALA A 41 -5.32 -2.01 -0.26
N LEU A 42 -4.40 -2.29 -1.18
CA LEU A 42 -3.44 -3.39 -1.06
C LEU A 42 -2.54 -3.22 0.17
N SER A 43 -2.02 -2.01 0.40
CA SER A 43 -1.18 -1.73 1.58
C SER A 43 -1.92 -2.01 2.88
N ASN A 44 -3.19 -1.61 2.98
CA ASN A 44 -4.03 -1.91 4.15
C ASN A 44 -4.25 -3.41 4.33
N ILE A 45 -4.57 -4.14 3.26
CA ILE A 45 -4.73 -5.61 3.30
C ILE A 45 -3.45 -6.28 3.79
N ILE A 46 -2.28 -5.84 3.30
CA ILE A 46 -0.98 -6.39 3.71
C ILE A 46 -0.70 -6.05 5.18
N LEU A 47 -0.94 -4.82 5.62
CA LEU A 47 -0.77 -4.42 7.02
C LEU A 47 -1.67 -5.21 7.97
N GLN A 48 -2.89 -5.55 7.55
CA GLN A 48 -3.81 -6.40 8.31
C GLN A 48 -3.40 -7.88 8.34
N SER A 49 -2.53 -8.30 7.42
CA SER A 49 -2.11 -9.70 7.30
C SER A 49 -1.01 -10.11 8.28
N PHE A 50 -0.43 -9.16 9.03
CA PHE A 50 0.52 -9.46 10.10
C PHE A 50 0.22 -8.66 11.37
N THR A 51 0.68 -9.17 12.50
CA THR A 51 0.40 -8.57 13.80
C THR A 51 1.48 -7.54 14.15
N ILE A 52 1.06 -6.29 14.34
CA ILE A 52 1.88 -5.25 14.96
C ILE A 52 1.63 -5.36 16.48
N SER A 53 2.70 -5.50 17.27
CA SER A 53 2.58 -5.61 18.73
C SER A 53 2.02 -4.33 19.33
N ASP A 54 1.33 -4.44 20.47
CA ASP A 54 0.74 -3.26 21.13
C ASP A 54 1.82 -2.28 21.60
N GLU A 55 3.00 -2.78 21.98
CA GLU A 55 4.18 -1.95 22.26
C GLU A 55 4.63 -1.15 21.03
N MET A 56 4.73 -1.79 19.86
CA MET A 56 5.07 -1.09 18.61
C MET A 56 4.00 -0.06 18.25
N LYS A 57 2.71 -0.37 18.42
CA LYS A 57 1.62 0.59 18.17
C LYS A 57 1.73 1.81 19.07
N LYS A 58 2.05 1.61 20.35
CA LYS A 58 2.26 2.70 21.30
C LYS A 58 3.42 3.59 20.86
N GLN A 59 4.56 2.99 20.51
CA GLN A 59 5.73 3.72 20.02
C GLN A 59 5.44 4.50 18.72
N LEU A 60 4.69 3.92 17.79
CA LEU A 60 4.26 4.60 16.56
C LEU A 60 3.34 5.78 16.85
N ASN A 61 2.39 5.62 17.77
CA ASN A 61 1.49 6.70 18.19
C ASN A 61 2.26 7.83 18.88
N ASP A 62 3.18 7.51 19.78
CA ASP A 62 4.01 8.50 20.46
C ASP A 62 4.86 9.29 19.45
N LEU A 63 5.48 8.61 18.49
CA LEU A 63 6.23 9.23 17.40
C LEU A 63 5.35 10.15 16.56
N PHE A 64 4.15 9.69 16.17
CA PHE A 64 3.20 10.49 15.40
C PHE A 64 2.73 11.74 16.15
N LEU A 65 2.35 11.60 17.43
CA LEU A 65 1.91 12.71 18.26
C LEU A 65 3.05 13.73 18.49
N ASN A 66 4.27 13.25 18.74
CA ASN A 66 5.44 14.13 18.91
C ASN A 66 5.75 14.91 17.63
N SER A 67 5.58 14.29 16.46
CA SER A 67 5.82 14.94 15.17
C SER A 67 4.88 16.13 14.88
N ASN A 68 3.67 16.14 15.46
CA ASN A 68 2.74 17.26 15.34
C ASN A 68 3.21 18.51 16.12
N HIS A 69 3.98 18.32 17.19
CA HIS A 69 4.47 19.40 18.03
C HIS A 69 5.88 19.85 17.62
N ASN A 70 6.72 18.91 17.19
CA ASN A 70 8.06 19.16 16.67
C ASN A 70 8.20 18.42 15.33
N PRO A 71 8.14 19.12 14.19
CA PRO A 71 8.29 18.50 12.88
C PRO A 71 9.60 17.72 12.80
N ILE A 72 9.49 16.43 12.53
CA ILE A 72 10.63 15.52 12.39
C ILE A 72 10.99 15.44 10.91
N GLU A 73 12.27 15.50 10.57
CA GLU A 73 12.71 15.31 9.19
C GLU A 73 12.55 13.85 8.76
N PHE A 74 12.27 13.61 7.47
CA PHE A 74 12.06 12.25 6.96
C PHE A 74 13.21 11.31 7.28
N ASP A 75 14.46 11.77 7.17
CA ASP A 75 15.63 10.94 7.46
C ASP A 75 15.68 10.51 8.93
N GLN A 76 15.22 11.35 9.85
CA GLN A 76 15.12 11.00 11.27
C GLN A 76 14.06 9.92 11.48
N ILE A 77 12.91 10.02 10.82
CA ILE A 77 11.83 9.00 10.90
C ILE A 77 12.33 7.64 10.40
N TYR A 78 13.10 7.59 9.31
CA TYR A 78 13.64 6.32 8.80
C TYR A 78 14.67 5.66 9.73
N ASN A 79 15.29 6.44 10.62
CA ASN A 79 16.24 5.94 11.60
C ASN A 79 15.57 5.48 12.91
N GLU A 80 14.27 5.72 13.09
CA GLU A 80 13.53 5.28 14.26
C GLU A 80 13.38 3.76 14.27
N ASN A 81 13.77 3.13 15.39
CA ASN A 81 13.81 1.67 15.50
C ASN A 81 12.44 1.03 15.23
N VAL A 82 11.36 1.66 15.70
CA VAL A 82 9.99 1.16 15.47
C VAL A 82 9.62 1.17 13.97
N ILE A 83 10.08 2.18 13.22
CA ILE A 83 9.86 2.29 11.78
C ILE A 83 10.68 1.24 11.03
N ILE A 84 11.95 1.05 11.39
CA ILE A 84 12.81 0.01 10.80
C ILE A 84 12.20 -1.38 11.01
N GLN A 85 11.69 -1.65 12.22
CA GLN A 85 11.04 -2.93 12.53
C GLN A 85 9.75 -3.12 11.72
N LEU A 86 8.91 -2.09 11.62
CA LEU A 86 7.68 -2.14 10.83
C LEU A 86 7.98 -2.40 9.35
N ILE A 87 8.96 -1.68 8.78
CA ILE A 87 9.41 -1.88 7.39
C ILE A 87 9.90 -3.31 7.19
N LYS A 88 10.64 -3.87 8.15
CA LYS A 88 11.12 -5.25 8.08
C LYS A 88 9.97 -6.26 8.09
N GLN A 89 8.99 -6.09 8.98
CA GLN A 89 7.80 -6.95 9.03
C GLN A 89 7.01 -6.88 7.72
N PHE A 90 6.80 -5.67 7.21
CA PHE A 90 6.10 -5.45 5.95
C PHE A 90 6.83 -6.13 4.78
N LYS A 91 8.15 -5.94 4.65
CA LYS A 91 8.97 -6.58 3.60
C LYS A 91 8.94 -8.11 3.69
N ASN A 92 9.04 -8.66 4.89
CA ASN A 92 8.92 -10.11 5.08
C ASN A 92 7.58 -10.64 4.57
N GLN A 93 6.49 -9.91 4.86
CA GLN A 93 5.16 -10.29 4.39
C GLN A 93 5.05 -10.17 2.86
N LEU A 94 5.65 -9.14 2.25
CA LEU A 94 5.74 -9.03 0.80
C LEU A 94 6.45 -10.24 0.17
N ASP A 95 7.55 -10.70 0.76
CA ASP A 95 8.31 -11.84 0.25
C ASP A 95 7.54 -13.16 0.37
N VAL A 96 6.70 -13.31 1.39
CA VAL A 96 5.74 -14.42 1.49
C VAL A 96 4.71 -14.33 0.37
N LEU A 97 4.07 -13.18 0.20
CA LEU A 97 3.02 -12.99 -0.81
C LEU A 97 3.54 -13.14 -2.25
N LYS A 98 4.78 -12.73 -2.54
CA LYS A 98 5.42 -12.93 -3.85
C LYS A 98 5.52 -14.41 -4.25
N LYS A 99 5.57 -15.33 -3.27
CA LYS A 99 5.65 -16.78 -3.51
C LYS A 99 4.30 -17.42 -3.82
N ASN A 100 3.18 -16.74 -3.59
CA ASN A 100 1.84 -17.30 -3.75
C ASN A 100 1.45 -17.55 -5.22
N GLY A 101 2.11 -16.90 -6.18
CA GLY A 101 1.89 -17.15 -7.60
C GLY A 101 2.33 -16.01 -8.50
N ALA A 102 2.25 -16.23 -9.82
CA ALA A 102 2.65 -15.25 -10.83
C ALA A 102 1.85 -13.94 -10.74
N THR A 103 0.55 -14.03 -10.46
CA THR A 103 -0.32 -12.85 -10.30
C THR A 103 0.05 -12.04 -9.07
N SER A 104 0.30 -12.67 -7.92
CA SER A 104 0.76 -11.97 -6.70
C SER A 104 2.10 -11.25 -6.93
N LYS A 105 3.02 -11.87 -7.68
CA LYS A 105 4.28 -11.23 -8.06
C LYS A 105 4.06 -9.99 -8.93
N LEU A 106 3.10 -10.03 -9.86
CA LEU A 106 2.76 -8.90 -10.73
C LEU A 106 2.16 -7.71 -9.95
N TRP A 107 1.39 -7.98 -8.89
CA TRP A 107 0.82 -6.95 -8.02
C TRP A 107 1.83 -6.30 -7.06
N LEU A 108 2.94 -6.98 -6.79
CA LEU A 108 3.99 -6.55 -5.85
C LEU A 108 5.27 -6.10 -6.57
N GLN A 109 5.15 -5.78 -7.86
CA GLN A 109 6.26 -5.40 -8.73
C GLN A 109 6.74 -3.97 -8.44
#